data_AF-A0A4Q7PBP9-F1
#
_entry.id   AF-A0A4Q7PBP9-F1
#
_cell.length_a   1.000
_cell.length_b   1.000
_cell.length_c   1.000
_cell.angle_alpha   90.00
_cell.angle_beta   90.00
_cell.angle_gamma   90.00
#
_symmetry.space_group_name_H-M   'P 1'
#
loop_
_entity.id
_entity.type
_entity.pdbx_description
1 polymer ?
#
loop_
_entity_poly.entity_id
_entity_poly.type
_entity_poly.pdbx_seq_one_letter_code
_entity_poly.pdbx_strand_id
1 'polypeptide(L)'
;MKKAIIFIVSIGILASCAKEKKIEERYLYETDKVVDIETGDEYIMEEENEITVVHSDGTKEVIPIEEAPFYGSTFSDDYLRYLEEKMQQRKERILEAKKNQIKEARRSRYASISNEELLKQFQQAHKDGLDMSRQMDMIAELIDRGVVSSEEAPDLLEISPELIDFDIELEKPIEN
;
A
#
# COMPACT_ATOMS: atom_id res chain seq x y z
N MET A 1 29.32 36.44 57.40
CA MET A 1 30.51 35.58 57.52
C MET A 1 30.06 34.15 57.84
N LYS A 2 30.45 33.16 57.01
CA LYS A 2 30.58 31.70 57.26
C LYS A 2 29.34 31.00 57.87
N LYS A 3 28.64 30.08 57.18
CA LYS A 3 28.99 28.67 56.84
C LYS A 3 27.91 28.19 55.85
N ALA A 4 28.14 27.72 54.62
CA ALA A 4 28.76 26.48 54.16
C ALA A 4 28.05 25.18 54.63
N ILE A 5 27.53 24.42 53.63
CA ILE A 5 27.33 22.95 53.58
C ILE A 5 26.00 22.51 54.25
N ILE A 6 25.04 21.83 53.61
CA ILE A 6 25.12 20.47 53.03
C ILE A 6 24.08 20.27 51.90
N PHE A 7 24.59 19.82 50.76
CA PHE A 7 23.89 19.10 49.70
C PHE A 7 23.28 17.81 50.29
N ILE A 8 21.96 17.69 50.36
CA ILE A 8 21.32 16.36 50.50
C ILE A 8 20.83 15.97 49.10
N VAL A 9 21.77 15.31 48.43
CA VAL A 9 21.54 14.34 47.38
C VAL A 9 20.58 13.28 47.96
N SER A 10 19.29 13.41 47.70
CA SER A 10 18.35 12.31 47.88
C SER A 10 18.45 11.38 46.68
N ILE A 11 19.58 10.68 46.57
CA ILE A 11 19.66 9.39 45.88
C ILE A 11 18.70 8.47 46.63
N GLY A 12 17.54 8.25 46.03
CA GLY A 12 16.46 7.46 46.61
C GLY A 12 15.57 6.83 45.55
N ILE A 13 16.11 6.52 44.37
CA ILE A 13 15.49 5.61 43.39
C ILE A 13 16.60 4.76 42.74
N LEU A 14 17.32 3.99 43.56
CA LEU A 14 18.17 2.89 43.10
C LEU A 14 17.71 1.61 43.80
N ALA A 15 16.44 1.24 43.58
CA ALA A 15 15.88 -0.09 43.83
C ALA A 15 14.40 -0.14 43.41
N SER A 16 14.08 0.24 42.17
CA SER A 16 12.85 -0.22 41.51
C SER A 16 13.27 -1.17 40.42
N CYS A 17 13.56 -2.39 40.85
CA CYS A 17 13.45 -3.65 40.14
C CYS A 17 13.53 -3.57 38.61
N ALA A 18 14.70 -3.98 38.11
CA ALA A 18 14.83 -4.69 36.85
C ALA A 18 13.94 -5.96 36.86
N LYS A 19 12.62 -5.78 36.84
CA LYS A 19 11.74 -6.76 36.23
C LYS A 19 11.95 -6.54 34.74
N GLU A 20 12.59 -7.48 34.08
CA GLU A 20 12.39 -7.64 32.64
C GLU A 20 10.87 -7.57 32.44
N LYS A 21 10.41 -6.49 31.80
CA LYS A 21 9.03 -6.38 31.41
C LYS A 21 8.73 -7.61 30.56
N LYS A 22 7.56 -8.22 30.77
CA LYS A 22 7.12 -9.23 29.82
C LYS A 22 7.13 -8.60 28.44
N ILE A 23 7.45 -9.36 27.41
CA ILE A 23 7.43 -8.92 26.00
C ILE A 23 6.15 -8.10 25.71
N GLU A 24 5.03 -8.56 26.27
CA GLU A 24 3.68 -7.97 26.22
C GLU A 24 3.57 -6.52 26.76
N GLU A 25 4.47 -6.10 27.66
CA GLU A 25 4.49 -4.75 28.27
C GLU A 25 5.52 -3.81 27.62
N ARG A 26 6.38 -4.35 26.72
CA ARG A 26 7.40 -3.60 25.99
C ARG A 26 6.87 -3.07 24.65
N TYR A 27 6.02 -3.83 23.99
CA TYR A 27 5.48 -3.48 22.67
C TYR A 27 4.09 -2.87 22.78
N LEU A 28 3.93 -1.68 22.19
CA LEU A 28 2.64 -1.03 22.00
C LEU A 28 2.10 -1.39 20.61
N TYR A 29 0.96 -2.06 20.57
CA TYR A 29 0.27 -2.45 19.36
C TYR A 29 -0.67 -1.33 18.92
N GLU A 30 -0.26 -0.54 17.91
CA GLU A 30 -1.06 0.54 17.36
C GLU A 30 -1.89 0.07 16.16
N THR A 31 -2.58 0.98 15.47
CA THR A 31 -3.51 0.60 14.38
C THR A 31 -2.78 0.07 13.14
N ASP A 32 -1.55 0.51 12.90
CA ASP A 32 -0.79 0.26 11.68
C ASP A 32 0.68 -0.08 11.92
N LYS A 33 1.11 -0.16 13.18
CA LYS A 33 2.49 -0.44 13.58
C LYS A 33 2.58 -0.98 15.00
N VAL A 34 3.66 -1.70 15.28
CA VAL A 34 4.09 -1.99 16.67
C VAL A 34 5.17 -1.00 17.05
N VAL A 35 5.13 -0.46 18.27
CA VAL A 35 6.15 0.44 18.79
C VAL A 35 6.85 -0.21 19.97
N ASP A 36 8.18 -0.32 19.91
CA ASP A 36 8.98 -0.70 21.07
C ASP A 36 9.14 0.51 21.99
N ILE A 37 8.55 0.44 23.18
CA ILE A 37 8.55 1.55 24.14
C ILE A 37 9.95 1.78 24.73
N GLU A 38 10.86 0.80 24.66
CA GLU A 38 12.22 0.90 25.20
C GLU A 38 13.18 1.55 24.20
N THR A 39 13.12 1.16 22.93
CA THR A 39 14.04 1.67 21.90
C THR A 39 13.46 2.83 21.07
N GLY A 40 12.13 2.94 21.05
CA GLY A 40 11.41 3.86 20.16
C GLY A 40 11.30 3.36 18.72
N ASP A 41 11.66 2.10 18.45
CA ASP A 41 11.60 1.53 17.10
C ASP A 41 10.14 1.23 16.71
N GLU A 42 9.81 1.52 15.45
CA GLU A 42 8.50 1.27 14.88
C GLU A 42 8.57 0.13 13.87
N TYR A 43 7.72 -0.87 14.03
CA TYR A 43 7.65 -2.06 13.20
C TYR A 43 6.39 -1.97 12.34
N ILE A 44 6.59 -1.88 11.03
CA ILE A 44 5.53 -1.65 10.04
C ILE A 44 5.55 -2.78 9.02
N MET A 45 4.39 -3.38 8.76
CA MET A 45 4.25 -4.38 7.69
C MET A 45 3.89 -3.66 6.39
N GLU A 46 4.85 -3.60 5.46
CA GLU A 46 4.66 -3.04 4.13
C GLU A 46 4.65 -4.12 3.03
N GLU A 47 5.34 -5.23 3.27
CA GLU A 47 5.45 -6.39 2.38
C GLU A 47 5.02 -7.69 3.10
N GLU A 48 4.69 -8.71 2.32
CA GLU A 48 4.28 -10.01 2.88
C GLU A 48 5.48 -10.71 3.52
N ASN A 49 5.29 -11.22 4.73
CA ASN A 49 6.33 -11.91 5.52
C ASN A 49 7.55 -11.04 5.90
N GLU A 50 7.48 -9.73 5.72
CA GLU A 50 8.55 -8.80 6.05
C GLU A 50 8.04 -7.65 6.92
N ILE A 51 8.91 -7.18 7.81
CA ILE A 51 8.67 -6.02 8.66
C ILE A 51 9.74 -4.98 8.39
N THR A 52 9.29 -3.77 8.05
CA THR A 52 10.15 -2.59 8.04
C THR A 52 10.27 -2.08 9.47
N VAL A 53 11.49 -2.05 9.99
CA VAL A 53 11.83 -1.42 11.27
C VAL A 53 12.30 -0.01 10.98
N VAL A 54 11.65 0.97 11.58
CA VAL A 54 12.07 2.37 11.58
C VAL A 54 12.67 2.66 12.94
N HIS A 55 13.99 2.86 12.97
CA HIS A 55 14.69 3.14 14.22
C HIS A 55 14.45 4.56 14.69
N SER A 56 14.68 4.80 15.99
CA SER A 56 14.55 6.13 16.59
C SER A 56 15.43 7.23 15.97
N ASP A 57 16.53 6.85 15.30
CA ASP A 57 17.39 7.76 14.54
C ASP A 57 16.92 8.04 13.10
N GLY A 58 15.81 7.41 12.69
CA GLY A 58 15.20 7.52 11.37
C GLY A 58 15.78 6.57 10.32
N THR A 59 16.77 5.75 10.67
CA THR A 59 17.25 4.68 9.79
C THR A 59 16.21 3.58 9.66
N LYS A 60 16.27 2.84 8.54
CA LYS A 60 15.31 1.78 8.23
C LYS A 60 16.03 0.50 7.88
N GLU A 61 15.51 -0.62 8.36
CA GLU A 61 15.89 -1.95 7.94
C GLU A 61 14.65 -2.81 7.66
N VAL A 62 14.82 -3.85 6.85
CA VAL A 62 13.77 -4.82 6.56
C VAL A 62 14.21 -6.16 7.12
N ILE A 63 13.38 -6.73 7.96
CA ILE A 63 13.63 -8.03 8.60
C ILE A 63 12.50 -9.00 8.24
N PRO A 64 12.78 -10.32 8.14
CA PRO A 64 11.73 -11.32 8.11
C PRO A 64 10.82 -11.21 9.33
N ILE A 65 9.53 -11.47 9.14
CA ILE A 65 8.53 -11.44 10.23
C ILE A 65 8.92 -12.33 11.41
N GLU A 66 9.57 -13.45 11.13
CA GLU A 66 10.03 -14.43 12.13
C GLU A 66 11.19 -13.91 12.99
N GLU A 67 11.92 -12.91 12.51
CA GLU A 67 13.01 -12.25 13.23
C GLU A 67 12.50 -11.09 14.11
N ALA A 68 11.22 -10.74 14.00
CA ALA A 68 10.65 -9.68 14.82
C ALA A 68 10.68 -10.06 16.31
N PRO A 69 11.13 -9.17 17.21
CA PRO A 69 11.31 -9.48 18.64
C PRO A 69 10.04 -9.91 19.39
N PHE A 70 8.86 -9.62 18.83
CA PHE A 70 7.57 -10.01 19.37
C PHE A 70 6.95 -11.24 18.68
N TYR A 71 7.60 -11.79 17.65
CA TYR A 71 7.10 -12.96 16.92
C TYR A 71 6.97 -14.19 17.84
N GLY A 72 5.88 -14.95 17.68
CA GLY A 72 5.55 -16.10 18.53
C GLY A 72 5.11 -15.75 19.96
N SER A 73 4.86 -14.48 20.27
CA SER A 73 4.24 -14.07 21.54
C SER A 73 2.73 -14.28 21.52
N THR A 74 2.10 -14.36 22.69
CA THR A 74 0.64 -14.59 22.79
C THR A 74 -0.20 -13.52 22.06
N PHE A 75 0.35 -12.32 21.89
CA PHE A 75 -0.30 -11.21 21.17
C PHE A 75 0.15 -11.07 19.71
N SER A 76 1.19 -11.79 19.26
CA SER A 76 1.71 -11.60 17.90
C SER A 76 0.79 -12.14 16.83
N ASP A 77 0.22 -13.32 16.99
CA ASP A 77 -0.36 -14.01 15.83
C ASP A 77 -1.67 -13.34 15.35
N ASP A 78 -2.55 -12.96 16.28
CA ASP A 78 -3.77 -12.24 15.94
C ASP A 78 -3.48 -10.80 15.47
N TYR A 79 -2.44 -10.17 16.01
CA TYR A 79 -2.06 -8.82 15.61
C TYR A 79 -1.33 -8.78 14.26
N LEU A 80 -0.47 -9.76 13.97
CA LEU A 80 0.17 -9.93 12.68
C LEU A 80 -0.87 -10.19 11.59
N ARG A 81 -1.88 -11.03 11.87
CA ARG A 81 -3.02 -11.22 10.97
C ARG A 81 -3.79 -9.91 10.73
N TYR A 82 -4.04 -9.14 11.80
CA TYR A 82 -4.66 -7.82 11.68
C TYR A 82 -3.82 -6.84 10.84
N LEU A 83 -2.49 -6.83 11.01
CA LEU A 83 -1.59 -6.01 10.20
C LEU A 83 -1.61 -6.42 8.72
N GLU A 84 -1.61 -7.72 8.44
CA GLU A 84 -1.71 -8.26 7.09
C GLU A 84 -3.02 -7.85 6.41
N GLU A 85 -4.15 -7.97 7.10
CA GLU A 85 -5.45 -7.48 6.62
C GLU A 85 -5.42 -5.97 6.34
N LYS A 86 -4.78 -5.17 7.21
CA LYS A 86 -4.65 -3.73 7.03
C LYS A 86 -3.73 -3.35 5.87
N MET A 87 -2.64 -4.08 5.69
CA MET A 87 -1.74 -3.95 4.54
C MET A 87 -2.53 -4.22 3.26
N GLN A 88 -3.32 -5.30 3.21
CA GLN A 88 -4.11 -5.65 2.03
C GLN A 88 -5.16 -4.57 1.72
N GLN A 89 -5.92 -4.11 2.72
CA GLN A 89 -6.87 -3.00 2.56
C GLN A 89 -6.19 -1.71 2.06
N ARG A 90 -4.95 -1.45 2.49
CA ARG A 90 -4.17 -0.29 2.04
C ARG A 90 -3.73 -0.46 0.58
N LYS A 91 -3.23 -1.64 0.20
CA LYS A 91 -2.85 -1.97 -1.18
C LYS A 91 -4.04 -1.80 -2.12
N GLU A 92 -5.20 -2.33 -1.75
CA GLU A 92 -6.45 -2.21 -2.52
C GLU A 92 -6.88 -0.74 -2.69
N ARG A 93 -6.87 0.05 -1.61
CA ARG A 93 -7.23 1.47 -1.67
C ARG A 93 -6.28 2.28 -2.56
N ILE A 94 -4.96 2.03 -2.45
CA ILE A 94 -3.96 2.72 -3.28
C ILE A 94 -4.16 2.35 -4.74
N LEU A 95 -4.38 1.07 -5.01
CA LEU A 95 -4.64 0.57 -6.35
C LEU A 95 -5.90 1.22 -6.93
N GLU A 96 -7.01 1.24 -6.19
CA GLU A 96 -8.25 1.92 -6.61
C GLU A 96 -8.03 3.41 -6.89
N ALA A 97 -7.30 4.12 -6.01
CA ALA A 97 -6.99 5.53 -6.22
C ALA A 97 -6.16 5.75 -7.51
N LYS A 98 -5.17 4.88 -7.78
CA LYS A 98 -4.36 4.93 -9.00
C LYS A 98 -5.19 4.61 -10.25
N LYS A 99 -6.07 3.61 -10.19
CA LYS A 99 -7.03 3.28 -11.26
C LYS A 99 -7.89 4.49 -11.60
N ASN A 100 -8.48 5.14 -10.61
CA ASN A 100 -9.31 6.34 -10.79
C ASN A 100 -8.51 7.51 -11.38
N GLN A 101 -7.27 7.72 -10.91
CA GLN A 101 -6.39 8.75 -11.45
C GLN A 101 -6.09 8.53 -12.94
N ILE A 102 -5.87 7.27 -13.36
CA ILE A 102 -5.63 6.93 -14.77
C ILE A 102 -6.90 7.16 -15.60
N LYS A 103 -8.07 6.73 -15.13
CA LYS A 103 -9.35 6.94 -15.81
C LYS A 103 -9.65 8.44 -15.98
N GLU A 104 -9.42 9.25 -14.95
CA GLU A 104 -9.62 10.70 -15.01
C GLU A 104 -8.65 11.36 -16.00
N ALA A 105 -7.37 10.99 -15.97
CA ALA A 105 -6.37 11.50 -16.91
C ALA A 105 -6.72 11.14 -18.37
N ARG A 106 -7.25 9.93 -18.60
CA ARG A 106 -7.73 9.49 -19.92
C ARG A 106 -8.93 10.33 -20.38
N ARG A 107 -9.97 10.45 -19.55
CA ARG A 107 -11.15 11.27 -19.85
C ARG A 107 -10.77 12.71 -20.14
N SER A 108 -9.85 13.28 -19.36
CA SER A 108 -9.33 14.64 -19.58
C SER A 108 -8.65 14.78 -20.95
N ARG A 109 -7.86 13.80 -21.36
CA ARG A 109 -7.15 13.80 -22.66
C ARG A 109 -8.11 13.82 -23.85
N TYR A 110 -9.23 13.10 -23.77
CA TYR A 110 -10.19 12.99 -24.86
C TYR A 110 -11.44 13.87 -24.68
N ALA A 111 -11.50 14.71 -23.64
CA ALA A 111 -12.69 15.48 -23.27
C ALA A 111 -13.22 16.38 -24.40
N SER A 112 -12.32 16.91 -25.24
CA SER A 112 -12.69 17.79 -26.37
C SER A 112 -12.97 17.04 -27.68
N ILE A 113 -12.85 15.72 -27.70
CA ILE A 113 -12.97 14.88 -28.89
C ILE A 113 -14.32 14.17 -28.85
N SER A 114 -15.10 14.25 -29.93
CA SER A 114 -16.38 13.54 -30.03
C SER A 114 -16.17 12.03 -30.19
N ASN A 115 -17.21 11.24 -29.91
CA ASN A 115 -17.15 9.78 -30.03
C ASN A 115 -16.78 9.33 -31.46
N GLU A 116 -17.40 9.94 -32.47
CA GLU A 116 -17.11 9.66 -33.88
C GLU A 116 -15.68 10.01 -34.27
N GLU A 117 -15.19 11.15 -33.78
CA GLU A 117 -13.83 11.61 -34.08
C GLU A 117 -12.80 10.72 -33.39
N LEU A 118 -13.03 10.33 -32.13
CA LEU A 118 -12.17 9.42 -31.40
C LEU A 118 -12.10 8.04 -32.07
N LEU A 119 -13.24 7.51 -32.53
CA LEU A 119 -13.28 6.25 -33.27
C LEU A 119 -12.50 6.32 -34.58
N LYS A 120 -12.63 7.43 -35.33
CA LYS A 120 -11.84 7.66 -36.55
C LYS A 120 -10.35 7.76 -36.26
N GLN A 121 -9.97 8.47 -35.20
CA GLN A 121 -8.58 8.57 -34.77
C GLN A 121 -8.02 7.21 -34.38
N PHE A 122 -8.80 6.37 -33.69
CA PHE A 122 -8.43 4.99 -33.40
C PHE A 122 -8.22 4.16 -34.68
N GLN A 123 -9.19 4.16 -35.61
CA GLN A 123 -9.09 3.40 -36.87
C GLN A 123 -7.87 3.82 -37.71
N GLN A 124 -7.62 5.14 -37.77
CA GLN A 124 -6.46 5.68 -38.47
C GLN A 124 -5.16 5.28 -37.77
N ALA A 125 -5.11 5.37 -36.44
CA ALA A 125 -3.96 4.95 -35.65
C ALA A 125 -3.63 3.47 -35.81
N HIS A 126 -4.65 2.62 -35.81
CA HIS A 126 -4.51 1.19 -36.02
C HIS A 126 -3.97 0.88 -37.43
N LYS A 127 -4.58 1.50 -38.45
CA LYS A 127 -4.13 1.37 -39.84
C LYS A 127 -2.69 1.85 -40.06
N ASP A 128 -2.29 2.91 -39.38
CA ASP A 128 -0.94 3.48 -39.48
C ASP A 128 0.09 2.71 -38.63
N GLY A 129 -0.34 1.68 -37.89
CA GLY A 129 0.53 0.89 -37.03
C GLY A 129 1.12 1.71 -35.88
N LEU A 130 0.36 2.67 -35.34
CA LEU A 130 0.79 3.46 -34.18
C LEU A 130 0.99 2.56 -32.95
N ASP A 131 1.71 3.10 -31.96
CA ASP A 131 2.01 2.40 -30.71
C ASP A 131 0.76 1.82 -30.02
N MET A 132 0.83 0.53 -29.65
CA MET A 132 -0.30 -0.22 -29.09
C MET A 132 -0.82 0.39 -27.79
N SER A 133 0.03 1.03 -26.97
CA SER A 133 -0.44 1.67 -25.74
C SER A 133 -1.39 2.83 -26.01
N ARG A 134 -1.17 3.57 -27.10
CA ARG A 134 -2.07 4.65 -27.53
C ARG A 134 -3.38 4.09 -28.09
N GLN A 135 -3.30 3.00 -28.85
CA GLN A 135 -4.49 2.32 -29.38
C GLN A 135 -5.39 1.80 -28.24
N MET A 136 -4.79 1.14 -27.25
CA MET A 136 -5.48 0.67 -26.04
C MET A 136 -6.08 1.83 -25.24
N ASP A 137 -5.38 2.95 -25.10
CA ASP A 137 -5.89 4.13 -24.37
C ASP A 137 -7.12 4.76 -25.05
N MET A 138 -7.14 4.83 -26.39
CA MET A 138 -8.30 5.30 -27.15
C MET A 138 -9.47 4.32 -27.07
N ILE A 139 -9.21 3.02 -27.20
CA ILE A 139 -10.25 1.98 -27.08
C ILE A 139 -10.85 1.97 -25.68
N ALA A 140 -10.04 2.08 -24.63
CA ALA A 140 -10.53 2.12 -23.26
C ALA A 140 -11.44 3.35 -23.01
N GLU A 141 -11.14 4.50 -23.61
CA GLU A 141 -12.05 5.66 -23.57
C GLU A 141 -13.34 5.41 -24.38
N LEU A 142 -13.27 4.76 -25.54
CA LEU A 142 -14.45 4.40 -26.33
C LEU A 142 -15.36 3.41 -25.59
N ILE A 143 -14.79 2.48 -24.83
CA ILE A 143 -15.51 1.59 -23.91
C ILE A 143 -16.17 2.38 -22.78
N ASP A 144 -15.41 3.25 -22.09
CA ASP A 144 -15.93 4.09 -21.00
C ASP A 144 -17.11 4.99 -21.47
N ARG A 145 -17.17 5.33 -22.76
CA ARG A 145 -18.25 6.11 -23.38
C ARG A 145 -19.40 5.27 -23.96
N GLY A 146 -19.30 3.94 -23.92
CA GLY A 146 -20.29 3.01 -24.47
C GLY A 146 -20.38 3.00 -25.99
N VAL A 147 -19.29 3.37 -26.69
CA VAL A 147 -19.20 3.36 -28.15
C VAL A 147 -18.77 1.99 -28.68
N VAL A 148 -17.91 1.31 -27.91
CA VAL A 148 -17.36 -0.02 -28.18
C VAL A 148 -17.59 -0.87 -26.93
N SER A 149 -17.94 -2.14 -27.08
CA SER A 149 -18.03 -3.04 -25.93
C SER A 149 -16.66 -3.61 -25.56
N SER A 150 -16.44 -3.95 -24.28
CA SER A 150 -15.21 -4.63 -23.85
C SER A 150 -15.00 -5.97 -24.57
N GLU A 151 -16.08 -6.61 -25.05
CA GLU A 151 -16.06 -7.86 -25.81
C GLU A 151 -15.59 -7.66 -27.26
N GLU A 152 -15.94 -6.52 -27.89
CA GLU A 152 -15.54 -6.17 -29.27
C GLU A 152 -14.12 -5.58 -29.34
N ALA A 153 -13.62 -5.05 -28.22
CA ALA A 153 -12.35 -4.35 -28.17
C ALA A 153 -11.10 -5.19 -28.53
N PRO A 154 -10.97 -6.48 -28.12
CA PRO A 154 -9.86 -7.33 -28.55
C PRO A 154 -9.83 -7.54 -30.07
N ASP A 155 -11.00 -7.73 -30.69
CA ASP A 155 -11.12 -7.89 -32.15
C ASP A 155 -10.71 -6.61 -32.87
N LEU A 156 -11.13 -5.44 -32.37
CA LEU A 156 -10.75 -4.14 -32.94
C LEU A 156 -9.25 -3.86 -32.84
N LEU A 157 -8.58 -4.38 -31.82
CA LEU A 157 -7.13 -4.27 -31.64
C LEU A 157 -6.33 -5.41 -32.28
N GLU A 158 -7.02 -6.40 -32.86
CA GLU A 158 -6.43 -7.61 -33.46
C GLU A 158 -5.55 -8.40 -32.48
N ILE A 159 -6.03 -8.57 -31.24
CA ILE A 159 -5.33 -9.27 -30.17
C ILE A 159 -6.22 -10.29 -29.48
N SER A 160 -5.59 -11.31 -28.92
CA SER A 160 -6.31 -12.37 -28.20
C SER A 160 -7.00 -11.78 -26.95
N PRO A 161 -8.30 -12.07 -26.72
CA PRO A 161 -9.02 -11.59 -25.54
C PRO A 161 -8.34 -11.93 -24.22
N GLU A 162 -7.67 -13.09 -24.14
CA GLU A 162 -6.92 -13.55 -22.96
C GLU A 162 -5.73 -12.64 -22.58
N LEU A 163 -5.28 -11.78 -23.49
CA LEU A 163 -4.14 -10.90 -23.30
C LEU A 163 -4.53 -9.49 -22.85
N ILE A 164 -5.82 -9.17 -22.81
CA ILE A 164 -6.29 -7.88 -22.32
C ILE A 164 -7.36 -8.01 -21.25
N ASP A 165 -7.07 -7.33 -20.16
CA ASP A 165 -8.06 -6.91 -19.19
C ASP A 165 -8.28 -5.38 -19.30
N PHE A 166 -9.36 -4.98 -19.98
CA PHE A 166 -9.78 -3.56 -20.06
C PHE A 166 -10.53 -3.13 -18.80
N ASP A 167 -11.16 -4.09 -18.15
CA ASP A 167 -11.77 -3.94 -16.86
C ASP A 167 -10.68 -4.04 -15.83
N ILE A 168 -10.11 -2.89 -15.52
CA ILE A 168 -9.38 -2.76 -14.28
C ILE A 168 -10.38 -2.85 -13.09
N GLU A 169 -11.23 -3.88 -13.03
CA GLU A 169 -12.15 -4.24 -11.98
C GLU A 169 -11.39 -5.12 -10.99
N LEU A 170 -11.42 -4.74 -9.70
CA LEU A 170 -11.01 -5.68 -8.67
C LEU A 170 -12.12 -6.72 -8.63
N GLU A 171 -11.87 -7.93 -9.12
CA GLU A 171 -12.62 -9.07 -8.61
C GLU A 171 -12.52 -8.98 -7.08
N LYS A 172 -13.66 -8.72 -6.43
CA LYS A 172 -13.70 -8.80 -4.97
C LYS A 172 -13.19 -10.19 -4.62
N PRO A 173 -12.23 -10.34 -3.69
CA PRO A 173 -11.80 -11.67 -3.29
C PRO A 173 -13.03 -12.47 -2.90
N ILE A 174 -13.15 -13.67 -3.48
CA ILE A 174 -14.22 -14.60 -3.16
C ILE A 174 -14.06 -14.92 -1.68
N GLU A 175 -14.97 -14.43 -0.85
CA GLU A 175 -15.10 -14.86 0.54
C GLU A 175 -15.45 -16.36 0.53
N ASN A 176 -14.48 -17.22 0.86
CA ASN A 176 -14.70 -18.64 1.18
C ASN A 176 -14.81 -18.82 2.69
#